data_AF-A0A8T6WDR5-F1
#
_entry.id   AF-A0A8T6WDR5-F1
#
_cell.length_a   1.000
_cell.length_b   1.000
_cell.length_c   1.000
_cell.angle_alpha   90.00
_cell.angle_beta   90.00
_cell.angle_gamma   90.00
#
_symmetry.space_group_name_H-M   'P 1'
#
loop_
_entity.id
_entity.type
_entity.pdbx_description
1 polymer ?
#
loop_
_entity_poly.entity_id
_entity_poly.type
_entity_poly.pdbx_seq_one_letter_code
_entity_poly.pdbx_strand_id
1 'polypeptide(L)'
;MKTQLRLSTAILFGLAVMFVALSAAKRVEVASAASGILDGKKFVGPTGEKGKKVDHEDVLSFSDGTFTSSACFPYGFKSGPYTATVEGD
;
A
#
# COMPACT_ATOMS: atom_id res chain seq x y z
N MET A 1 34.86 -21.74 -41.89
CA MET A 1 33.42 -21.74 -41.48
C MET A 1 33.18 -21.86 -39.96
N LYS A 2 34.13 -22.31 -39.13
CA LYS A 2 33.92 -22.48 -37.66
C LYS A 2 33.99 -21.19 -36.83
N THR A 3 34.66 -20.15 -37.33
CA THR A 3 34.87 -18.88 -36.61
C THR A 3 33.65 -17.96 -36.65
N GLN A 4 32.93 -17.95 -37.78
CA GLN A 4 31.71 -17.13 -37.98
C GLN A 4 30.55 -17.58 -37.08
N LEU A 5 30.43 -18.88 -36.80
CA LEU A 5 29.38 -19.45 -35.94
C LEU A 5 29.60 -19.16 -34.44
N ARG A 6 30.85 -18.93 -34.02
CA ARG A 6 31.19 -18.62 -32.61
C ARG A 6 30.92 -17.15 -32.26
N LEU A 7 31.10 -16.23 -33.21
CA LEU A 7 30.78 -14.82 -33.02
C LEU A 7 29.25 -14.58 -32.96
N SER A 8 28.48 -15.26 -33.81
CA SER A 8 27.01 -15.10 -33.83
C SER A 8 26.35 -15.60 -32.55
N THR A 9 26.80 -16.72 -31.97
CA THR A 9 26.31 -17.18 -30.66
C THR A 9 26.66 -16.19 -29.54
N ALA A 10 27.87 -15.64 -29.51
CA ALA A 10 28.26 -14.66 -28.49
C ALA A 10 27.44 -13.37 -28.56
N ILE A 11 27.11 -12.90 -29.76
CA ILE A 11 26.28 -11.70 -29.98
C ILE A 11 24.82 -11.95 -29.57
N LEU A 12 24.24 -13.11 -29.92
CA LEU A 12 22.89 -13.50 -29.52
C LEU A 12 22.74 -13.69 -28.00
N PHE A 13 23.75 -14.25 -27.33
CA PHE A 13 23.77 -14.34 -25.87
C PHE A 13 23.95 -12.97 -25.21
N GLY A 14 24.78 -12.08 -25.76
CA GLY A 14 24.94 -10.71 -25.24
C GLY A 14 23.66 -9.88 -25.34
N LEU A 15 22.94 -9.97 -26.46
CA LEU A 15 21.66 -9.28 -26.67
C LEU A 15 20.55 -9.82 -25.76
N ALA A 16 20.49 -11.13 -25.54
CA ALA A 16 19.53 -11.75 -24.63
C ALA A 16 19.77 -11.34 -23.17
N VAL A 17 21.03 -11.24 -22.72
CA VAL A 17 21.37 -10.77 -21.37
C VAL A 17 21.03 -9.29 -21.20
N MET A 18 21.22 -8.47 -22.23
CA MET A 18 20.88 -7.04 -22.19
C MET A 18 19.37 -6.79 -22.12
N PHE A 19 18.54 -7.66 -22.73
CA PHE A 19 17.07 -7.57 -22.66
C PHE A 19 16.48 -7.99 -21.31
N VAL A 20 17.11 -8.96 -20.62
CA VAL A 20 16.69 -9.40 -19.27
C VAL A 20 17.06 -8.37 -18.20
N ALA A 21 18.18 -7.67 -18.35
CA ALA A 21 18.57 -6.61 -17.42
C ALA A 21 17.61 -5.40 -17.44
N LEU A 22 16.97 -5.12 -18.59
CA LEU A 22 16.09 -3.97 -18.76
C LEU A 22 14.67 -4.17 -18.19
N SER A 23 14.26 -5.42 -17.93
CA SER A 23 12.92 -5.76 -17.43
C SER A 23 12.84 -5.90 -15.90
N ALA A 24 13.97 -5.78 -15.19
CA ALA A 24 14.03 -5.90 -13.72
C ALA A 24 13.78 -4.58 -12.96
N ALA A 25 13.49 -3.48 -13.65
CA ALA A 25 13.06 -2.24 -13.01
C ALA A 25 11.61 -2.37 -12.53
N LYS A 26 11.40 -3.06 -11.41
CA LYS A 26 10.19 -2.90 -10.60
C LYS A 26 10.08 -1.41 -10.26
N ARG A 27 9.19 -0.70 -10.94
CA ARG A 27 8.77 0.63 -10.50
C ARG A 27 8.08 0.42 -9.15
N VAL A 28 8.78 0.73 -8.07
CA VAL A 28 8.15 0.96 -6.77
C VAL A 28 7.33 2.22 -6.99
N GLU A 29 6.04 2.04 -7.25
CA GLU A 29 5.10 3.14 -7.19
C GLU A 29 5.07 3.59 -5.74
N VAL A 30 5.88 4.60 -5.43
CA VAL A 30 5.79 5.34 -4.18
C VAL A 30 4.48 6.12 -4.31
N ALA A 31 3.37 5.45 -4.06
CA ALA A 31 2.23 6.12 -3.48
C ALA A 31 2.82 6.78 -2.23
N SER A 32 3.03 8.09 -2.29
CA SER A 32 3.51 8.87 -1.15
C SER A 32 2.41 8.79 -0.11
N ALA A 33 2.41 7.69 0.65
CA ALA A 33 1.64 7.57 1.87
C ALA A 33 1.96 8.85 2.63
N ALA A 34 0.94 9.64 2.95
CA ALA A 34 1.08 10.80 3.80
C ALA A 34 1.34 10.30 5.22
N SER A 35 2.48 9.64 5.39
CA SER A 35 2.87 8.92 6.59
C SER A 35 2.90 9.92 7.72
N GLY A 36 2.24 9.59 8.82
CA GLY A 36 2.16 10.46 9.98
C GLY A 36 1.25 11.68 9.84
N ILE A 37 0.48 11.86 8.76
CA ILE A 37 -0.42 13.04 8.63
C ILE A 37 -1.50 13.08 9.72
N LEU A 38 -1.84 11.94 10.31
CA LEU A 38 -2.79 11.83 11.42
C LEU A 38 -2.10 11.70 12.77
N ASP A 39 -0.76 11.65 12.83
CA ASP A 39 -0.04 11.48 14.09
C ASP A 39 -0.32 12.63 15.06
N GLY A 40 -0.49 12.27 16.33
CA GLY A 40 -0.87 13.21 17.39
C GLY A 40 -2.32 13.70 17.32
N LYS A 41 -3.08 13.36 16.27
CA LYS A 41 -4.52 13.67 16.18
C LYS A 41 -5.34 12.58 16.86
N LYS A 42 -6.54 12.97 17.29
CA LYS A 42 -7.55 12.05 17.86
C LYS A 42 -8.89 12.31 17.21
N PHE A 43 -9.57 11.23 16.83
CA PHE A 43 -10.91 11.27 16.25
C PHE A 43 -11.78 10.21 16.92
N VAL A 44 -13.01 10.55 17.26
CA VAL A 44 -13.96 9.62 17.87
C VAL A 44 -15.33 9.92 17.28
N GLY A 45 -16.02 8.89 16.80
CA GLY A 45 -17.37 9.06 16.27
C GLY A 45 -18.11 7.75 16.10
N PRO A 46 -19.45 7.79 16.08
CA PRO A 46 -20.25 6.62 15.72
C PRO A 46 -19.98 6.23 14.27
N THR A 47 -20.07 4.94 13.96
CA THR A 47 -20.13 4.46 12.59
C THR A 47 -21.56 4.48 12.07
N GLY A 48 -21.72 4.50 10.74
CA GLY A 48 -23.02 4.51 10.10
C GLY A 48 -22.95 4.84 8.62
N GLU A 49 -24.07 4.64 7.93
CA GLU A 49 -24.17 4.98 6.51
C GLU A 49 -24.22 6.49 6.28
N LYS A 50 -23.49 6.97 5.27
CA LYS A 50 -23.46 8.39 4.90
C LYS A 50 -24.87 8.89 4.53
N GLY A 51 -25.31 9.96 5.19
CA GLY A 51 -26.61 10.59 4.94
C GLY A 51 -27.78 9.92 5.65
N LYS A 52 -27.55 8.86 6.43
CA LYS A 52 -28.56 8.24 7.29
C LYS A 52 -28.32 8.62 8.75
N LYS A 53 -29.34 8.40 9.58
CA LYS A 53 -29.16 8.45 11.03
C LYS A 53 -28.29 7.28 11.46
N VAL A 54 -27.49 7.51 12.49
CA VAL A 54 -26.75 6.44 13.18
C VAL A 54 -27.76 5.42 13.71
N ASP A 55 -27.58 4.16 13.34
CA ASP A 55 -28.46 3.04 13.65
C ASP A 55 -27.73 1.87 14.33
N HIS A 56 -26.43 2.02 14.60
CA HIS A 56 -25.58 1.03 15.27
C HIS A 56 -24.78 1.69 16.41
N GLU A 57 -24.43 0.90 17.43
CA GLU A 57 -23.70 1.38 18.62
C GLU A 57 -22.17 1.36 18.48
N ASP A 58 -21.66 0.99 17.30
CA ASP A 58 -20.22 0.94 17.09
C ASP A 58 -19.62 2.35 17.04
N VAL A 59 -18.53 2.53 17.80
CA VAL A 59 -17.76 3.76 17.88
C VAL A 59 -16.38 3.47 17.30
N LEU A 60 -16.08 4.16 16.20
CA LEU A 60 -14.75 4.15 15.62
C LEU A 60 -13.92 5.25 16.29
N SER A 61 -12.78 4.85 16.86
CA SER A 61 -11.82 5.76 17.47
C SER A 61 -10.47 5.65 16.78
N PHE A 62 -9.83 6.79 16.55
CA PHE A 62 -8.45 6.91 16.12
C PHE A 62 -7.65 7.63 17.20
N SER A 63 -6.60 6.97 17.68
CA SER A 63 -5.62 7.57 18.57
C SER A 63 -4.31 6.79 18.51
N ASP A 64 -3.21 7.47 18.80
CA ASP A 64 -1.89 6.86 18.96
C ASP A 64 -1.48 6.01 17.73
N GLY A 65 -1.84 6.50 16.53
CA GLY A 65 -1.51 5.85 15.25
C GLY A 65 -2.35 4.63 14.91
N THR A 66 -3.47 4.38 15.61
CA THR A 66 -4.30 3.19 15.39
C THR A 66 -5.80 3.48 15.39
N PHE A 67 -6.55 2.65 14.68
CA PHE A 67 -8.01 2.60 14.70
C PHE A 67 -8.52 1.47 15.58
N THR A 68 -9.60 1.73 16.32
CA THR A 68 -10.35 0.73 17.11
C THR A 68 -11.84 0.85 16.85
N SER A 69 -12.53 -0.29 16.76
CA SER A 69 -14.00 -0.37 16.75
C SER A 69 -14.47 -0.99 18.08
N SER A 70 -15.37 -0.31 18.79
CA SER A 70 -15.92 -0.78 20.06
C SER A 70 -16.70 -2.08 19.88
N ALA A 71 -17.45 -2.21 18.78
CA ALA A 71 -18.27 -3.39 18.51
C ALA A 71 -17.44 -4.61 18.10
N CYS A 72 -16.20 -4.43 17.62
CA CYS A 72 -15.34 -5.54 17.21
C CYS A 72 -14.54 -6.18 18.35
N PHE A 73 -14.39 -5.50 19.51
CA PHE A 73 -13.65 -6.05 20.65
C PHE A 73 -14.17 -7.40 21.18
N PRO A 74 -15.50 -7.63 21.32
CA PRO A 74 -16.04 -8.93 21.74
C PRO A 74 -15.65 -10.09 20.81
N TYR A 75 -15.29 -9.78 19.56
CA TYR A 75 -14.89 -10.77 18.56
C TYR A 75 -13.36 -10.92 18.45
N GLY A 76 -12.60 -10.31 19.36
CA GLY A 76 -11.14 -10.46 19.44
C GLY A 76 -10.33 -9.57 18.49
N PHE A 77 -10.98 -8.62 17.80
CA PHE A 77 -10.27 -7.63 17.00
C PHE A 77 -9.47 -6.70 17.91
N LYS A 78 -8.30 -6.29 17.44
CA LYS A 78 -7.39 -5.38 18.14
C LYS A 78 -7.26 -4.09 17.35
N SER A 79 -6.65 -3.07 17.97
CA SER A 79 -6.29 -1.84 17.28
C SER A 79 -5.45 -2.13 16.04
N GLY A 80 -5.78 -1.48 14.93
CA GLY A 80 -5.11 -1.64 13.64
C GLY A 80 -4.36 -0.38 13.23
N PRO A 81 -3.21 -0.50 12.52
CA PRO A 81 -2.49 0.66 12.00
C PRO A 81 -3.30 1.35 10.89
N TYR A 82 -2.92 2.58 10.55
CA TYR A 82 -3.52 3.32 9.45
C TYR A 82 -2.55 3.53 8.28
N THR A 83 -3.12 3.71 7.10
CA THR A 83 -2.47 4.35 5.95
C THR A 83 -3.29 5.56 5.54
N ALA A 84 -2.65 6.56 4.93
CA ALA A 84 -3.33 7.77 4.51
C ALA A 84 -2.80 8.27 3.17
N THR A 85 -3.70 8.90 2.41
CA THR A 85 -3.43 9.66 1.20
C THR A 85 -4.08 11.04 1.33
N VAL A 86 -3.48 12.05 0.72
CA VAL A 86 -4.10 13.38 0.60
C VAL A 86 -4.76 13.46 -0.77
N GLU A 87 -6.01 13.91 -0.82
CA GLU A 87 -6.74 14.16 -2.05
C GLU A 87 -6.97 15.67 -2.19
N GLY A 88 -6.45 16.26 -3.27
CA GLY A 88 -6.52 17.70 -3.57
C GLY A 88 -5.35 18.54 -3.03
N ASP A 89 -5.05 19.65 -3.73
CA ASP A 89 -4.23 20.79 -3.30
C ASP A 89 -5.11 22.05 -3.14
#